data_AF-A0A2D0HML4-F1
#
_entry.id   AF-A0A2D0HML4-F1
#
_cell.length_a   1.000
_cell.length_b   1.000
_cell.length_c   1.000
_cell.angle_alpha   90.00
_cell.angle_beta   90.00
_cell.angle_gamma   90.00
#
_symmetry.space_group_name_H-M   'P 1'
#
loop_
_entity.id
_entity.type
_entity.pdbx_description
1 polymer ?
#
loop_
_entity_poly.entity_id
_entity_poly.type
_entity_poly.pdbx_seq_one_letter_code
_entity_poly.pdbx_strand_id
1 'polypeptide(L)'
;MPDQSFRTNIPEVDPTEIEDTRTAIADEHHSFLEKVMVRSGFADLYDARDFTEVVYRVMRDLMTADTIDRVESELHTEAIPTDEKALQFEVAELWKDTNPIVRFLSKIRQPLKGPAPIGIDSKLFLTRVANEGGVPGSVEAEQAVKAVFSATKDELSEERIQEIAGALPDYVRELWEQA
;
A
#
# COMPACT_ATOMS: atom_id res chain seq x y z
N MET A 1 58.94 15.26 -31.11
CA MET A 1 59.04 14.83 -29.69
C MET A 1 59.07 16.10 -28.83
N PRO A 2 58.21 16.29 -27.80
CA PRO A 2 57.17 15.42 -27.26
C PRO A 2 55.74 16.03 -27.22
N ASP A 3 54.75 15.13 -27.18
CA ASP A 3 53.38 15.29 -26.69
C ASP A 3 53.30 15.80 -25.25
N GLN A 4 52.28 16.61 -24.89
CA GLN A 4 51.58 16.64 -23.58
C GLN A 4 50.20 17.31 -23.78
N SER A 5 49.13 16.55 -24.01
CA SER A 5 48.20 15.97 -23.01
C SER A 5 47.00 16.86 -22.69
N PHE A 6 45.91 16.67 -23.45
CA PHE A 6 44.55 16.94 -22.99
C PHE A 6 44.21 15.92 -21.90
N ARG A 7 44.08 16.35 -20.64
CA ARG A 7 43.45 15.56 -19.58
C ARG A 7 42.09 16.17 -19.28
N THR A 8 41.09 15.81 -20.09
CA THR A 8 39.70 15.91 -19.67
C THR A 8 39.50 14.79 -18.65
N ASN A 9 39.24 15.16 -17.39
CA ASN A 9 38.68 14.24 -16.40
C ASN A 9 37.26 13.90 -16.87
N ILE A 10 37.14 12.87 -17.69
CA ILE A 10 35.87 12.20 -17.96
C ILE A 10 35.76 11.13 -16.87
N PRO A 11 34.72 11.14 -16.03
CA PRO A 11 34.48 10.03 -15.12
C PRO A 11 34.41 8.75 -15.95
N GLU A 12 35.19 7.75 -15.56
CA GLU A 12 35.13 6.41 -16.13
C GLU A 12 33.76 5.84 -15.75
N VAL A 13 32.78 6.02 -16.65
CA VAL A 13 31.48 5.37 -16.54
C VAL A 13 31.75 3.90 -16.75
N ASP A 14 31.66 3.13 -15.68
CA ASP A 14 31.79 1.68 -15.72
C ASP A 14 30.68 1.13 -16.65
N PRO A 15 31.02 0.55 -17.82
CA PRO A 15 30.03 0.00 -18.74
C PRO A 15 29.31 -1.24 -18.19
N THR A 16 29.65 -1.69 -16.97
CA THR A 16 28.95 -2.75 -16.25
C THR A 16 27.98 -2.26 -15.16
N GLU A 17 27.87 -0.95 -14.93
CA GLU A 17 26.71 -0.37 -14.24
C GLU A 17 25.53 -0.35 -15.22
N ILE A 18 24.94 -1.52 -15.41
CA ILE A 18 23.60 -1.63 -15.95
C ILE A 18 22.71 -1.06 -14.85
N GLU A 19 22.35 0.22 -14.96
CA GLU A 19 21.14 0.75 -14.31
C GLU A 19 20.06 -0.29 -14.59
N ASP A 20 19.60 -0.99 -13.55
CA ASP A 20 18.84 -2.22 -13.73
C ASP A 20 17.53 -1.88 -14.45
N THR A 21 17.55 -2.01 -15.77
CA THR A 21 16.43 -1.74 -16.68
C THR A 21 15.19 -2.56 -16.31
N ARG A 22 15.31 -3.56 -15.43
CA ARG A 22 14.19 -4.30 -14.83
C ARG A 22 13.44 -3.49 -13.75
N THR A 23 14.12 -2.58 -13.04
CA THR A 23 13.51 -1.64 -12.08
C THR A 23 12.60 -0.62 -12.78
N ALA A 24 12.76 -0.45 -14.10
CA ALA A 24 12.01 0.46 -14.95
C ALA A 24 11.18 -0.25 -16.04
N ILE A 25 10.93 -1.56 -15.93
CA ILE A 25 9.68 -2.10 -16.49
C ILE A 25 8.62 -1.55 -15.55
N ALA A 26 8.16 -0.36 -15.91
CA ALA A 26 7.57 0.59 -15.01
C ALA A 26 6.51 -0.07 -14.12
N ASP A 27 6.54 0.30 -12.85
CA ASP A 27 5.58 -0.11 -11.83
C ASP A 27 4.11 -0.05 -12.35
N GLU A 28 3.83 0.79 -13.35
CA GLU A 28 2.60 0.84 -14.15
C GLU A 28 2.09 -0.50 -14.73
N HIS A 29 2.96 -1.50 -14.92
CA HIS A 29 2.59 -2.81 -15.47
C HIS A 29 2.42 -3.90 -14.41
N HIS A 30 2.81 -3.64 -13.17
CA HIS A 30 2.63 -4.59 -12.08
C HIS A 30 1.20 -4.54 -11.57
N SER A 31 0.63 -5.71 -11.28
CA SER A 31 -0.67 -5.75 -10.61
C SER A 31 -0.57 -5.19 -9.19
N PHE A 32 -1.70 -4.76 -8.61
CA PHE A 32 -1.74 -4.16 -7.28
C PHE A 32 -0.97 -5.00 -6.24
N LEU A 33 -1.23 -6.30 -6.15
CA LEU A 33 -0.59 -7.15 -5.14
C LEU A 33 0.85 -7.53 -5.47
N GLU A 34 1.23 -7.56 -6.74
CA GLU A 34 2.64 -7.71 -7.12
C GLU A 34 3.45 -6.51 -6.63
N LYS A 35 2.90 -5.28 -6.78
CA LYS A 35 3.52 -4.07 -6.21
C LYS A 35 3.66 -4.18 -4.70
N VAL A 36 2.60 -4.58 -4.00
CA VAL A 36 2.62 -4.73 -2.54
C VAL A 36 3.67 -5.77 -2.13
N MET A 37 3.67 -6.95 -2.75
CA MET A 37 4.62 -8.03 -2.46
C MET A 37 6.07 -7.57 -2.62
N VAL A 38 6.41 -6.97 -3.78
CA VAL A 38 7.78 -6.53 -4.09
C VAL A 38 8.23 -5.43 -3.14
N ARG A 39 7.40 -4.41 -2.90
CA ARG A 39 7.78 -3.23 -2.11
C ARG A 39 7.81 -3.50 -0.60
N SER A 40 7.03 -4.46 -0.13
CA SER A 40 7.02 -4.90 1.28
C SER A 40 8.12 -5.92 1.58
N GLY A 41 8.52 -6.73 0.60
CA GLY A 41 9.40 -7.88 0.79
C GLY A 41 8.67 -9.15 1.25
N PHE A 42 7.35 -9.26 1.03
CA PHE A 42 6.63 -10.51 1.24
C PHE A 42 7.14 -11.62 0.31
N ALA A 43 7.05 -12.87 0.79
CA ALA A 43 7.54 -14.03 0.06
C ALA A 43 6.62 -14.42 -1.10
N ASP A 44 5.32 -14.16 -0.98
CA ASP A 44 4.32 -14.46 -2.00
C ASP A 44 3.12 -13.48 -1.99
N LEU A 45 2.24 -13.65 -2.98
CA LEU A 45 1.05 -12.82 -3.19
C LEU A 45 -0.04 -13.06 -2.14
N TYR A 46 -0.05 -14.22 -1.47
CA TYR A 46 -1.03 -14.54 -0.43
C TYR A 46 -0.74 -13.74 0.84
N ASP A 47 0.54 -13.67 1.24
CA ASP A 47 0.97 -12.80 2.34
C ASP A 47 0.65 -11.33 2.05
N ALA A 48 0.93 -10.87 0.83
CA ALA A 48 0.61 -9.50 0.41
C ALA A 48 -0.89 -9.20 0.45
N ARG A 49 -1.71 -10.16 0.02
CA ARG A 49 -3.17 -10.09 0.07
C ARG A 49 -3.67 -9.99 1.50
N ASP A 50 -3.34 -10.96 2.34
CA ASP A 50 -3.85 -11.06 3.72
C ASP A 50 -3.46 -9.82 4.52
N PHE A 51 -2.21 -9.35 4.33
CA PHE A 51 -1.74 -8.11 4.93
C PHE A 51 -2.52 -6.89 4.45
N THR A 52 -2.78 -6.78 3.13
CA THR A 52 -3.58 -5.69 2.56
C THR A 52 -5.00 -5.67 3.15
N GLU A 53 -5.65 -6.83 3.25
CA GLU A 53 -7.01 -6.94 3.82
C GLU A 53 -7.05 -6.39 5.26
N VAL A 54 -6.00 -6.66 6.06
CA VAL A 54 -5.85 -6.12 7.42
C VAL A 54 -5.63 -4.61 7.40
N VAL A 55 -4.70 -4.10 6.59
CA VAL A 55 -4.45 -2.65 6.48
C VAL A 55 -5.74 -1.92 6.11
N TYR A 56 -6.44 -2.39 5.08
CA TYR A 56 -7.72 -1.81 4.66
C TYR A 56 -8.78 -1.89 5.76
N ARG A 57 -8.88 -3.00 6.50
CA ARG A 57 -9.78 -3.10 7.66
C ARG A 57 -9.51 -2.00 8.69
N VAL A 58 -8.26 -1.80 9.08
CA VAL A 58 -7.90 -0.80 10.08
C VAL A 58 -8.09 0.62 9.53
N MET A 59 -7.84 0.87 8.23
CA MET A 59 -8.17 2.14 7.58
C MET A 59 -9.67 2.42 7.61
N ARG A 60 -10.51 1.43 7.28
CA ARG A 60 -11.98 1.58 7.32
C ARG A 60 -12.49 1.88 8.74
N ASP A 61 -11.86 1.34 9.78
CA ASP A 61 -12.21 1.66 11.18
C ASP A 61 -12.05 3.16 11.51
N LEU A 62 -11.26 3.92 10.72
CA LEU A 62 -10.98 5.35 10.88
C LEU A 62 -11.86 6.27 10.00
N MET A 63 -12.74 5.70 9.18
CA MET A 63 -13.49 6.42 8.15
C MET A 63 -15.01 6.31 8.36
N THR A 64 -15.76 7.25 7.77
CA THR A 64 -17.22 7.18 7.73
C THR A 64 -17.65 6.19 6.65
N ALA A 65 -18.88 5.67 6.74
CA ALA A 65 -19.44 4.80 5.70
C ALA A 65 -19.39 5.45 4.31
N ASP A 66 -19.74 6.74 4.23
CA ASP A 66 -19.73 7.48 2.96
C ASP A 66 -18.31 7.58 2.36
N THR A 67 -17.28 7.79 3.19
CA THR A 67 -15.89 7.78 2.73
C THR A 67 -15.50 6.38 2.24
N ILE A 68 -15.86 5.32 2.99
CA ILE A 68 -15.56 3.93 2.63
C ILE A 68 -16.18 3.56 1.27
N ASP A 69 -17.46 3.89 1.05
CA ASP A 69 -18.18 3.61 -0.19
C ASP A 69 -17.57 4.36 -1.38
N ARG A 70 -17.14 5.60 -1.14
CA ARG A 70 -16.46 6.44 -2.13
C ARG A 70 -15.08 5.90 -2.51
N VAL A 71 -14.27 5.46 -1.54
CA VAL A 71 -12.98 4.79 -1.81
C VAL A 71 -13.23 3.50 -2.61
N GLU A 72 -14.19 2.68 -2.19
CA GLU A 72 -14.54 1.42 -2.87
C GLU A 72 -14.84 1.63 -4.35
N SER A 73 -15.55 2.72 -4.70
CA SER A 73 -15.96 3.03 -6.08
C SER A 73 -14.83 3.38 -7.04
N GLU A 74 -13.60 3.60 -6.54
CA GLU A 74 -12.43 3.88 -7.37
C GLU A 74 -11.51 2.65 -7.51
N LEU A 75 -11.60 1.68 -6.60
CA LEU A 75 -10.70 0.51 -6.55
C LEU A 75 -11.10 -0.62 -7.52
N HIS A 76 -11.51 -0.31 -8.76
CA HIS A 76 -12.04 -1.31 -9.71
C HIS A 76 -10.98 -1.98 -10.61
N THR A 77 -9.71 -1.74 -10.36
CA THR A 77 -8.62 -2.40 -11.09
C THR A 77 -8.46 -3.85 -10.63
N GLU A 78 -8.08 -4.73 -11.55
CA GLU A 78 -7.74 -6.12 -11.22
C GLU A 78 -6.50 -6.17 -10.31
N ALA A 79 -6.62 -6.86 -9.18
CA ALA A 79 -5.53 -6.99 -8.23
C ALA A 79 -4.45 -7.98 -8.69
N ILE A 80 -4.86 -9.04 -9.41
CA ILE A 80 -3.98 -10.00 -10.10
C ILE A 80 -4.61 -10.38 -11.46
N PRO A 81 -3.95 -10.05 -12.60
CA PRO A 81 -4.40 -10.47 -13.93
C PRO A 81 -3.91 -11.90 -14.22
N THR A 82 -4.63 -12.90 -13.70
CA THR A 82 -4.30 -14.33 -13.86
C THR A 82 -5.53 -15.18 -14.16
N ASP A 83 -5.30 -16.34 -14.77
CA ASP A 83 -6.32 -17.38 -14.95
C ASP A 83 -6.62 -18.15 -13.65
N GLU A 84 -5.78 -18.00 -12.62
CA GLU A 84 -6.00 -18.60 -11.30
C GLU A 84 -7.11 -17.88 -10.53
N LYS A 85 -8.32 -18.45 -10.58
CA LYS A 85 -9.53 -17.89 -9.95
C LYS A 85 -9.40 -17.54 -8.46
N ALA A 86 -8.49 -18.18 -7.72
CA ALA A 86 -8.28 -17.89 -6.30
C ALA A 86 -7.60 -16.53 -6.06
N LEU A 87 -6.88 -16.04 -7.07
CA LEU A 87 -6.14 -14.78 -7.07
C LEU A 87 -6.78 -13.71 -7.95
N GLN A 88 -7.69 -14.10 -8.86
CA GLN A 88 -8.45 -13.17 -9.68
C GLN A 88 -9.53 -12.45 -8.87
N PHE A 89 -9.23 -11.23 -8.44
CA PHE A 89 -10.18 -10.33 -7.76
C PHE A 89 -9.86 -8.86 -8.08
N GLU A 90 -10.81 -7.96 -7.85
CA GLU A 90 -10.58 -6.51 -7.91
C GLU A 90 -9.98 -5.99 -6.59
N VAL A 91 -9.25 -4.87 -6.65
CA VAL A 91 -8.77 -4.19 -5.43
C VAL A 91 -9.94 -3.81 -4.50
N ALA A 92 -11.11 -3.50 -5.08
CA ALA A 92 -12.35 -3.24 -4.35
C ALA A 92 -12.81 -4.45 -3.52
N GLU A 93 -12.49 -5.68 -3.92
CA GLU A 93 -12.82 -6.87 -3.14
C GLU A 93 -11.92 -7.02 -1.90
N LEU A 94 -10.64 -6.63 -1.98
CA LEU A 94 -9.77 -6.50 -0.81
C LEU A 94 -10.26 -5.41 0.14
N TRP A 95 -10.77 -4.32 -0.42
CA TRP A 95 -11.32 -3.20 0.34
C TRP A 95 -12.68 -3.51 0.96
N LYS A 96 -13.47 -4.42 0.38
CA LYS A 96 -14.74 -4.84 0.98
C LYS A 96 -14.46 -5.74 2.17
N ASP A 97 -14.95 -5.33 3.34
CA ASP A 97 -14.92 -6.16 4.54
C ASP A 97 -15.64 -7.49 4.27
N THR A 98 -15.01 -8.61 4.60
CA THR A 98 -15.51 -9.97 4.35
C THR A 98 -16.74 -10.33 5.20
N ASN A 99 -17.21 -9.42 6.09
CA ASN A 99 -18.38 -9.65 6.93
C ASN A 99 -19.64 -8.89 6.42
N PRO A 100 -20.55 -9.56 5.68
CA PRO A 100 -21.76 -8.93 5.13
C PRO A 100 -22.74 -8.39 6.19
N ILE A 101 -22.64 -8.83 7.45
CA ILE A 101 -23.49 -8.35 8.55
C ILE A 101 -23.06 -6.95 9.00
N VAL A 102 -21.76 -6.66 8.94
CA VAL A 102 -21.21 -5.33 9.29
C VAL A 102 -21.58 -4.29 8.24
N ARG A 103 -21.66 -4.68 6.96
CA ARG A 103 -22.08 -3.81 5.84
C ARG A 103 -23.47 -3.21 5.99
N PHE A 104 -24.40 -3.91 6.66
CA PHE A 104 -25.76 -3.39 6.90
C PHE A 104 -25.84 -2.46 8.12
N LEU A 105 -24.92 -2.61 9.09
CA LEU A 105 -24.84 -1.80 10.31
C LEU A 105 -23.88 -0.60 10.19
N SER A 106 -23.00 -0.60 9.18
CA SER A 106 -21.95 0.41 8.99
C SER A 106 -22.48 1.82 8.74
N LYS A 107 -23.71 1.98 8.25
CA LYS A 107 -24.34 3.30 8.02
C LYS A 107 -24.43 4.17 9.28
N ILE A 108 -24.29 3.58 10.47
CA ILE A 108 -24.36 4.26 11.77
C ILE A 108 -22.99 4.24 12.49
N ARG A 109 -21.97 3.56 11.94
CA ARG A 109 -20.67 3.42 12.59
C ARG A 109 -19.91 4.74 12.53
N GLN A 110 -19.63 5.30 13.70
CA GLN A 110 -18.75 6.47 13.80
C GLN A 110 -17.28 6.05 13.65
N PRO A 111 -16.45 6.85 12.98
CA PRO A 111 -15.00 6.63 12.92
C PRO A 111 -14.38 6.50 14.31
N LEU A 112 -13.51 5.52 14.50
CA LEU A 112 -12.80 5.29 15.76
C LEU A 112 -11.56 6.21 15.87
N LYS A 113 -11.77 7.53 15.83
CA LYS A 113 -10.69 8.54 15.94
C LYS A 113 -10.36 8.85 17.40
N GLY A 114 -9.08 9.10 17.67
CA GLY A 114 -8.58 9.52 18.99
C GLY A 114 -7.66 8.48 19.65
N PRO A 115 -7.21 8.74 20.90
CA PRO A 115 -6.28 7.85 21.58
C PRO A 115 -6.93 6.52 21.99
N ALA A 116 -6.13 5.46 22.02
CA ALA A 116 -6.56 4.19 22.60
C ALA A 116 -6.96 4.35 24.08
N PRO A 117 -7.94 3.57 24.61
CA PRO A 117 -8.61 2.43 23.97
C PRO A 117 -9.90 2.78 23.23
N ILE A 118 -10.31 4.07 23.21
CA ILE A 118 -11.60 4.50 22.65
C ILE A 118 -11.49 4.73 21.13
N GLY A 119 -10.34 5.22 20.67
CA GLY A 119 -10.02 5.38 19.25
C GLY A 119 -8.77 4.60 18.85
N ILE A 120 -8.38 4.75 17.59
CA ILE A 120 -7.17 4.16 17.01
C ILE A 120 -6.16 5.29 16.80
N ASP A 121 -5.12 5.31 17.62
CA ASP A 121 -3.92 6.11 17.37
C ASP A 121 -2.93 5.35 16.48
N SER A 122 -1.84 6.03 16.06
CA SER A 122 -0.85 5.42 15.17
C SER A 122 -0.19 4.18 15.74
N LYS A 123 0.02 4.14 17.07
CA LYS A 123 0.62 2.99 17.73
C LYS A 123 -0.32 1.79 17.66
N LEU A 124 -1.60 1.99 17.98
CA LEU A 124 -2.61 0.93 17.90
C LEU A 124 -2.82 0.48 16.44
N PHE A 125 -2.83 1.41 15.48
CA PHE A 125 -2.89 1.08 14.05
C PHE A 125 -1.78 0.10 13.66
N LEU A 126 -0.52 0.49 13.88
CA LEU A 126 0.65 -0.33 13.49
C LEU A 126 0.69 -1.64 14.27
N THR A 127 0.31 -1.63 15.55
CA THR A 127 0.24 -2.86 16.36
C THR A 127 -0.81 -3.82 15.83
N ARG A 128 -2.00 -3.34 15.45
CA ARG A 128 -3.06 -4.18 14.87
C ARG A 128 -2.64 -4.74 13.53
N VAL A 129 -2.06 -3.91 12.66
CA VAL A 129 -1.57 -4.34 11.35
C VAL A 129 -0.48 -5.41 11.49
N ALA A 130 0.52 -5.20 12.35
CA ALA A 130 1.59 -6.18 12.56
C ALA A 130 1.09 -7.50 13.14
N ASN A 131 0.17 -7.45 14.12
CA ASN A 131 -0.32 -8.65 14.81
C ASN A 131 -1.39 -9.41 14.01
N GLU A 132 -2.32 -8.70 13.38
CA GLU A 132 -3.44 -9.30 12.64
C GLU A 132 -3.03 -9.66 11.21
N GLY A 133 -2.07 -8.95 10.62
CA GLY A 133 -1.60 -9.14 9.24
C GLY A 133 -0.51 -10.19 9.08
N GLY A 134 -0.13 -10.90 10.15
CA GLY A 134 0.80 -12.03 10.06
C GLY A 134 2.21 -11.69 9.56
N VAL A 135 2.66 -10.45 9.75
CA VAL A 135 3.92 -9.95 9.19
C VAL A 135 5.09 -10.85 9.60
N PRO A 136 5.81 -11.48 8.65
CA PRO A 136 6.99 -12.27 8.96
C PRO A 136 8.06 -11.42 9.65
N GLY A 137 8.83 -12.00 10.57
CA GLY A 137 9.89 -11.27 11.29
C GLY A 137 11.02 -10.71 10.41
N SER A 138 11.04 -11.04 9.11
CA SER A 138 11.95 -10.49 8.10
C SER A 138 11.40 -9.27 7.36
N VAL A 139 10.13 -8.90 7.60
CA VAL A 139 9.44 -7.77 6.94
C VAL A 139 9.16 -6.68 7.98
N GLU A 140 9.58 -5.46 7.67
CA GLU A 140 9.29 -4.30 8.52
C GLU A 140 7.85 -3.84 8.30
N ALA A 141 7.04 -3.82 9.37
CA ALA A 141 5.61 -3.54 9.27
C ALA A 141 5.31 -2.15 8.67
N GLU A 142 6.10 -1.13 8.99
CA GLU A 142 5.93 0.21 8.41
C GLU A 142 6.22 0.25 6.91
N GLN A 143 7.23 -0.51 6.45
CA GLN A 143 7.54 -0.63 5.03
C GLN A 143 6.42 -1.36 4.29
N ALA A 144 5.87 -2.43 4.89
CA ALA A 144 4.73 -3.14 4.32
C ALA A 144 3.48 -2.24 4.26
N VAL A 145 3.22 -1.44 5.29
CA VAL A 145 2.14 -0.44 5.27
C VAL A 145 2.34 0.58 4.15
N LYS A 146 3.56 1.13 4.00
CA LYS A 146 3.88 2.04 2.89
C LYS A 146 3.68 1.39 1.52
N ALA A 147 4.05 0.12 1.37
CA ALA A 147 3.83 -0.62 0.13
C ALA A 147 2.34 -0.68 -0.24
N VAL A 148 1.48 -1.03 0.73
CA VAL A 148 0.01 -1.01 0.53
C VAL A 148 -0.48 0.40 0.20
N PHE A 149 -0.04 1.42 0.95
CA PHE A 149 -0.45 2.80 0.71
C PHE A 149 -0.06 3.29 -0.67
N SER A 150 1.15 2.99 -1.12
CA SER A 150 1.63 3.39 -2.44
C SER A 150 0.80 2.74 -3.55
N ALA A 151 0.65 1.41 -3.49
CA ALA A 151 -0.17 0.68 -4.45
C ALA A 151 -1.64 1.15 -4.44
N THR A 152 -2.17 1.53 -3.28
CA THR A 152 -3.54 2.08 -3.17
C THR A 152 -3.65 3.44 -3.83
N LYS A 153 -2.67 4.32 -3.67
CA LYS A 153 -2.70 5.67 -4.25
C LYS A 153 -2.69 5.64 -5.77
N ASP A 154 -2.02 4.65 -6.37
CA ASP A 154 -2.03 4.46 -7.82
C ASP A 154 -3.44 4.16 -8.38
N GLU A 155 -4.33 3.61 -7.55
CA GLU A 155 -5.71 3.27 -7.92
C GLU A 155 -6.72 4.38 -7.61
N LEU A 156 -6.28 5.49 -7.01
CA LEU A 156 -7.16 6.51 -6.46
C LEU A 156 -6.95 7.87 -7.12
N SER A 157 -8.04 8.62 -7.24
CA SER A 157 -7.98 10.04 -7.57
C SER A 157 -7.34 10.85 -6.44
N GLU A 158 -6.76 12.00 -6.78
CA GLU A 158 -6.17 12.91 -5.79
C GLU A 158 -7.19 13.33 -4.72
N GLU A 159 -8.47 13.52 -5.08
CA GLU A 159 -9.53 13.81 -4.11
C GLU A 159 -9.64 12.70 -3.06
N ARG A 160 -9.62 11.44 -3.49
CA ARG A 160 -9.74 10.30 -2.58
C ARG A 160 -8.48 10.10 -1.74
N ILE A 161 -7.30 10.37 -2.31
CA ILE A 161 -6.02 10.34 -1.58
C ILE A 161 -6.03 11.34 -0.42
N GLN A 162 -6.48 12.57 -0.66
CA GLN A 162 -6.56 13.61 0.38
C GLN A 162 -7.65 13.31 1.41
N GLU A 163 -8.79 12.76 0.97
CA GLU A 163 -9.85 12.35 1.88
C GLU A 163 -9.37 11.27 2.87
N ILE A 164 -8.65 10.25 2.38
CA ILE A 164 -8.02 9.21 3.20
C ILE A 164 -7.02 9.84 4.17
N ALA A 165 -6.13 10.72 3.69
CA ALA A 165 -5.12 11.37 4.52
C ALA A 165 -5.75 12.10 5.72
N GLY A 166 -6.89 12.78 5.53
CA GLY A 166 -7.64 13.45 6.60
C GLY A 166 -8.30 12.52 7.63
N ALA A 167 -8.39 11.21 7.35
CA ALA A 167 -8.89 10.21 8.27
C ALA A 167 -7.80 9.58 9.14
N LEU A 168 -6.56 9.54 8.66
CA LEU A 168 -5.46 8.81 9.28
C LEU A 168 -4.88 9.53 10.53
N PRO A 169 -4.48 8.77 11.58
CA PRO A 169 -3.70 9.28 12.70
C PRO A 169 -2.35 9.86 12.26
N ASP A 170 -1.80 10.82 13.01
CA ASP A 170 -0.66 11.64 12.57
C ASP A 170 0.50 10.86 11.96
N TYR A 171 1.14 9.95 12.72
CA TYR A 171 2.27 9.18 12.18
C TYR A 171 1.88 8.25 11.01
N VAL A 172 0.65 7.71 10.99
CA VAL A 172 0.19 6.88 9.86
C VAL A 172 -0.06 7.74 8.62
N ARG A 173 -0.54 8.98 8.80
CA ARG A 173 -0.66 9.98 7.74
C ARG A 173 0.72 10.34 7.18
N GLU A 174 1.75 10.46 8.01
CA GLU A 174 3.12 10.65 7.52
C GLU A 174 3.60 9.46 6.67
N LEU A 175 3.30 8.22 7.07
CA LEU A 175 3.59 7.04 6.24
C LEU A 175 2.82 7.09 4.90
N TRP A 176 1.56 7.52 4.91
CA TRP A 176 0.72 7.69 3.72
C TRP A 176 1.28 8.74 2.76
N GLU A 177 1.73 9.88 3.27
CA GLU A 177 2.33 10.96 2.48
C GLU A 177 3.69 10.56 1.88
N GLN A 178 4.48 9.76 2.61
CA GLN A 178 5.80 9.30 2.17
C GLN A 178 5.77 8.08 1.22
N ALA A 179 4.64 7.37 1.18
CA ALA A 179 4.48 6.15 0.39
C ALA A 179 4.53 6.41 -1.12
#